data_AF-A0A957BH31-F1
#
_entry.id   AF-A0A957BH31-F1
#
_cell.length_a   1.000
_cell.length_b   1.000
_cell.length_c   1.000
_cell.angle_alpha   90.00
_cell.angle_beta   90.00
_cell.angle_gamma   90.00
#
_symmetry.space_group_name_H-M   'P 1'
#
loop_
_entity.id
_entity.type
_entity.pdbx_description
1 polymer ?
#
loop_
_entity_poly.entity_id
_entity_poly.type
_entity_poly.pdbx_seq_one_letter_code
_entity_poly.pdbx_strand_id
1 'polypeptide(L)'
;PIFTDYADELLNFDELDWPEPIKIMQTNWIGRSEGAKVSFKVASTDDDIVVFTTRPDTLWGATFMVLAPEHSLVDKITTDDQRAAINAYRDAAASATEIERLSEDREKSGVFTGAYAINPVNQKQIPIWIADYVMISYGTGAIMAVPYGDQRDFEFARHFGLEIVAVVQPDGVDEIPVPDEMDEAYAGPGTMVNSGPLDGIAHNGEKGRKSPAIASAIDYLEERGIGEETVNYRLRDWLISRQRYWGSPIPMIHRQDGTVEPVPDSDLPVELPEDVEFMPTGRSPLTYHQPFLNTVDSDGNPARRETDTMDTFMC
;
A
#
# COMPACT_ATOMS: atom_id res chain seq x y z
N PRO A 1 -20.13 6.31 4.05
CA PRO A 1 -19.29 6.40 2.83
C PRO A 1 -17.85 6.68 3.24
N ILE A 2 -16.94 5.88 2.71
CA ILE A 2 -15.52 5.95 3.00
C ILE A 2 -14.91 6.97 2.01
N PHE A 3 -13.92 7.78 2.40
CA PHE A 3 -13.50 8.94 1.59
C PHE A 3 -12.97 8.53 0.22
N THR A 4 -12.29 7.39 0.16
CA THR A 4 -11.80 6.81 -1.09
C THR A 4 -12.90 6.38 -2.07
N ASP A 5 -14.14 6.17 -1.61
CA ASP A 5 -15.28 5.82 -2.50
C ASP A 5 -15.57 6.94 -3.52
N TYR A 6 -15.16 8.17 -3.22
CA TYR A 6 -15.35 9.36 -4.07
C TYR A 6 -14.10 9.72 -4.88
N ALA A 7 -13.04 8.91 -4.87
CA ALA A 7 -11.75 9.30 -5.44
C ALA A 7 -11.82 9.62 -6.95
N ASP A 8 -12.63 8.90 -7.73
CA ASP A 8 -12.83 9.20 -9.16
C ASP A 8 -13.63 10.49 -9.37
N GLU A 9 -14.64 10.75 -8.54
CA GLU A 9 -15.42 12.00 -8.60
C GLU A 9 -14.55 13.20 -8.24
N LEU A 10 -13.70 13.06 -7.21
CA LEU A 10 -12.75 14.09 -6.78
C LEU A 10 -11.65 14.40 -7.81
N LEU A 11 -11.43 13.52 -8.79
CA LEU A 11 -10.51 13.76 -9.91
C LEU A 11 -11.16 14.49 -11.08
N ASN A 12 -12.47 14.72 -11.06
CA ASN A 12 -13.15 15.48 -12.08
C ASN A 12 -13.15 16.98 -11.75
N PHE A 13 -12.43 17.76 -12.55
CA PHE A 13 -12.33 19.23 -12.40
C PHE A 13 -12.99 20.01 -13.55
N ASP A 14 -13.80 19.35 -14.39
CA ASP A 14 -14.33 19.93 -15.63
C ASP A 14 -15.22 21.15 -15.37
N GLU A 15 -15.96 21.14 -14.26
CA GLU A 15 -16.86 22.23 -13.87
C GLU A 15 -16.19 23.27 -12.93
N LEU A 16 -14.90 23.10 -12.60
CA LEU A 16 -14.19 23.94 -11.64
C LEU A 16 -13.27 24.97 -12.31
N ASP A 17 -13.52 26.25 -12.05
CA ASP A 17 -12.62 27.36 -12.37
C ASP A 17 -11.50 27.48 -11.30
N TRP A 18 -10.64 26.46 -11.24
CA TRP A 18 -9.51 26.40 -10.32
C TRP A 18 -8.18 26.64 -11.05
N PRO A 19 -7.18 27.25 -10.38
CA PRO A 19 -5.84 27.36 -10.92
C PRO A 19 -5.25 25.98 -11.23
N GLU A 20 -4.60 25.85 -12.39
CA GLU A 20 -3.96 24.60 -12.83
C GLU A 20 -3.02 23.97 -11.79
N PRO A 21 -2.18 24.74 -11.05
CA PRO A 21 -1.34 24.16 -10.02
C PRO A 21 -2.11 23.42 -8.92
N ILE A 22 -3.32 23.88 -8.57
CA ILE A 22 -4.17 23.23 -7.56
C ILE A 22 -4.75 21.93 -8.09
N LYS A 23 -5.21 21.92 -9.36
CA LYS A 23 -5.68 20.70 -10.03
C LYS A 23 -4.57 19.63 -10.06
N ILE A 24 -3.35 20.02 -10.44
CA ILE A 24 -2.18 19.14 -10.43
C ILE A 24 -1.87 18.61 -9.03
N MET A 25 -1.90 19.47 -8.01
CA MET A 25 -1.67 19.06 -6.62
C MET A 25 -2.70 18.02 -6.16
N GLN A 26 -3.99 18.23 -6.44
CA GLN A 26 -5.07 17.30 -6.09
C GLN A 26 -4.95 15.98 -6.85
N THR A 27 -4.70 16.03 -8.17
CA THR A 27 -4.47 14.83 -8.99
C THR A 27 -3.32 14.00 -8.43
N ASN A 28 -2.19 14.65 -8.11
CA ASN A 28 -1.04 13.98 -7.53
C ASN A 28 -1.37 13.43 -6.14
N TRP A 29 -2.08 14.19 -5.30
CA TRP A 29 -2.50 13.76 -3.97
C TRP A 29 -3.37 12.50 -4.02
N ILE A 30 -4.43 12.53 -4.84
CA ILE A 30 -5.34 11.39 -5.02
C ILE A 30 -4.60 10.19 -5.62
N GLY A 31 -3.75 10.45 -6.63
CA GLY A 31 -2.79 9.48 -7.15
C GLY A 31 -3.45 8.20 -7.67
N ARG A 32 -4.43 8.35 -8.58
CA ARG A 32 -5.08 7.22 -9.25
C ARG A 32 -4.11 6.50 -10.17
N SER A 33 -4.07 5.18 -10.06
CA SER A 33 -3.19 4.29 -10.80
C SER A 33 -3.98 3.09 -11.31
N GLU A 34 -3.87 2.81 -12.59
CA GLU A 34 -4.46 1.62 -13.22
C GLU A 34 -3.39 0.54 -13.33
N GLY A 35 -3.76 -0.71 -13.06
CA GLY A 35 -2.83 -1.81 -13.04
C GLY A 35 -3.54 -3.15 -12.87
N ALA A 36 -2.85 -4.11 -12.29
CA ALA A 36 -3.41 -5.41 -11.98
C ALA A 36 -3.09 -5.83 -10.55
N LYS A 37 -4.03 -6.54 -9.93
CA LYS A 37 -3.75 -7.40 -8.78
C LYS A 37 -3.30 -8.77 -9.29
N VAL A 38 -2.23 -9.29 -8.72
CA VAL A 38 -1.64 -10.57 -9.13
C VAL A 38 -1.40 -11.42 -7.90
N SER A 39 -1.77 -12.69 -7.96
CA SER A 39 -1.57 -13.65 -6.86
C SER A 39 -0.33 -14.51 -7.10
N PHE A 40 0.60 -14.49 -6.15
CA PHE A 40 1.81 -15.32 -6.14
C PHE A 40 1.69 -16.37 -5.04
N LYS A 41 1.75 -17.65 -5.39
CA LYS A 41 1.68 -18.73 -4.39
C LYS A 41 2.97 -18.80 -3.58
N VAL A 42 2.88 -18.98 -2.27
CA VAL A 42 4.04 -19.31 -1.44
C VAL A 42 4.41 -20.77 -1.68
N ALA A 43 5.68 -21.09 -1.98
CA ALA A 43 6.07 -22.45 -2.35
C ALA A 43 5.96 -23.46 -1.19
N SER A 44 6.06 -22.98 0.05
CA SER A 44 6.05 -23.80 1.27
C SER A 44 4.69 -23.90 1.97
N THR A 45 3.69 -23.12 1.55
CA THR A 45 2.35 -23.09 2.18
C THR A 45 1.24 -22.98 1.13
N ASP A 46 -0.02 -23.07 1.56
CA ASP A 46 -1.18 -22.80 0.69
C ASP A 46 -1.56 -21.31 0.69
N ASP A 47 -0.76 -20.44 1.31
CA ASP A 47 -1.00 -19.00 1.32
C ASP A 47 -0.59 -18.37 -0.02
N ASP A 48 -1.29 -17.30 -0.38
CA ASP A 48 -1.02 -16.48 -1.55
C ASP A 48 -0.53 -15.09 -1.11
N ILE A 49 0.44 -14.53 -1.83
CA ILE A 49 0.86 -13.14 -1.74
C ILE A 49 0.21 -12.38 -2.89
N VAL A 50 -0.76 -11.54 -2.57
CA VAL A 50 -1.38 -10.65 -3.56
C VAL A 50 -0.58 -9.36 -3.63
N VAL A 51 -0.24 -8.92 -4.85
CA VAL A 51 0.44 -7.63 -5.09
C VAL A 51 -0.36 -6.79 -6.06
N PHE A 52 -0.20 -5.47 -5.98
CA PHE A 52 -0.68 -4.53 -6.98
C PHE A 52 0.50 -3.98 -7.78
N THR A 53 0.38 -3.96 -9.10
CA THR A 53 1.39 -3.37 -10.00
C THR A 53 0.74 -2.55 -11.10
N THR A 54 1.32 -1.38 -11.41
CA THR A 54 0.96 -0.58 -12.59
C THR A 54 1.70 -1.03 -13.86
N ARG A 55 2.61 -2.00 -13.73
CA ARG A 55 3.43 -2.55 -14.80
C ARG A 55 3.30 -4.08 -14.90
N PRO A 56 2.07 -4.62 -15.09
CA PRO A 56 1.88 -6.07 -15.21
C PRO A 56 2.58 -6.65 -16.45
N ASP A 57 2.88 -5.83 -17.46
CA ASP A 57 3.73 -6.18 -18.61
C ASP A 57 5.10 -6.73 -18.18
N THR A 58 5.63 -6.28 -17.05
CA THR A 58 6.97 -6.65 -16.56
C THR A 58 7.00 -7.90 -15.67
N LEU A 59 5.87 -8.59 -15.49
CA LEU A 59 5.74 -9.76 -14.59
C LEU A 59 6.77 -10.86 -14.83
N TRP A 60 7.19 -11.08 -16.07
CA TRP A 60 8.20 -12.10 -16.42
C TRP A 60 9.59 -11.77 -15.89
N GLY A 61 9.86 -10.49 -15.61
CA GLY A 61 11.09 -9.97 -15.03
C GLY A 61 11.03 -9.83 -13.51
N ALA A 62 9.94 -10.27 -12.87
CA ALA A 62 9.87 -10.30 -11.42
C ALA A 62 10.75 -11.42 -10.88
N THR A 63 11.87 -11.05 -10.22
CA THR A 63 12.91 -11.97 -9.76
C THR A 63 12.94 -12.17 -8.25
N PHE A 64 12.24 -11.34 -7.47
CA PHE A 64 12.02 -11.52 -6.04
C PHE A 64 10.74 -10.81 -5.59
N MET A 65 10.27 -11.16 -4.40
CA MET A 65 9.15 -10.50 -3.74
C MET A 65 9.65 -9.75 -2.51
N VAL A 66 9.01 -8.64 -2.17
CA VAL A 66 9.31 -7.89 -0.95
C VAL A 66 8.03 -7.63 -0.17
N LEU A 67 8.03 -8.02 1.10
CA LEU A 67 6.94 -7.79 2.04
C LEU A 67 7.31 -6.66 3.02
N ALA A 68 6.31 -5.93 3.49
CA ALA A 68 6.47 -5.06 4.64
C ALA A 68 6.89 -5.89 5.88
N PRO A 69 7.76 -5.38 6.77
CA PRO A 69 8.18 -6.11 7.98
C PRO A 69 7.02 -6.51 8.90
N GLU A 70 5.92 -5.76 8.85
CA GLU A 70 4.69 -5.98 9.63
C GLU A 70 3.69 -6.93 8.94
N HIS A 71 3.99 -7.41 7.73
CA HIS A 71 3.07 -8.23 6.95
C HIS A 71 2.80 -9.59 7.63
N SER A 72 1.52 -9.98 7.72
CA SER A 72 1.07 -11.15 8.49
C SER A 72 1.68 -12.49 8.04
N LEU A 73 2.05 -12.60 6.75
CA LEU A 73 2.71 -13.79 6.22
C LEU A 73 4.15 -13.97 6.71
N VAL A 74 4.84 -12.90 7.14
CA VAL A 74 6.26 -12.97 7.54
C VAL A 74 6.46 -14.03 8.62
N ASP A 75 5.61 -14.03 9.66
CA ASP A 75 5.72 -14.99 10.76
C ASP A 75 5.49 -16.45 10.31
N LYS A 76 4.64 -16.65 9.29
CA LYS A 76 4.28 -17.98 8.77
C LYS A 76 5.37 -18.58 7.88
N ILE A 77 5.97 -17.76 7.03
CA ILE A 77 6.87 -18.25 5.96
C ILE A 77 8.35 -18.24 6.38
N THR A 78 8.70 -17.47 7.41
CA THR A 78 10.08 -17.35 7.87
C THR A 78 10.61 -18.70 8.36
N THR A 79 11.73 -19.15 7.76
CA THR A 79 12.42 -20.37 8.19
C THR A 79 13.13 -20.16 9.52
N ASP A 80 13.38 -21.24 10.25
CA ASP A 80 14.00 -21.14 11.58
C ASP A 80 15.40 -20.54 11.54
N ASP A 81 16.17 -20.79 10.48
CA ASP A 81 17.49 -20.20 10.27
C ASP A 81 17.45 -18.68 10.09
N GLN A 82 16.36 -18.14 9.52
CA GLN A 82 16.20 -16.70 9.28
C GLN A 82 15.47 -15.96 10.40
N ARG A 83 14.80 -16.68 11.31
CA ARG A 83 13.92 -16.10 12.34
C ARG A 83 14.60 -15.05 13.21
N ALA A 84 15.85 -15.28 13.60
CA ALA A 84 16.60 -14.33 14.42
C ALA A 84 16.90 -13.02 13.66
N ALA A 85 17.29 -13.12 12.39
CA ALA A 85 17.57 -11.95 11.55
C ALA A 85 16.30 -11.16 11.23
N ILE A 86 15.19 -11.86 10.94
CA ILE A 86 13.88 -11.25 10.68
C ILE A 86 13.37 -10.47 11.90
N ASN A 87 13.45 -11.07 13.10
CA ASN A 87 13.01 -10.39 14.33
C ASN A 87 13.85 -9.14 14.62
N ALA A 88 15.18 -9.24 14.52
CA ALA A 88 16.06 -8.09 14.71
C ALA A 88 15.78 -6.97 13.71
N TYR A 89 15.48 -7.32 12.45
CA TYR A 89 15.12 -6.35 11.42
C TYR A 89 13.77 -5.68 11.69
N ARG A 90 12.76 -6.44 12.14
CA ARG A 90 11.44 -5.90 12.51
C ARG A 90 11.53 -4.92 13.68
N ASP A 91 12.32 -5.25 14.69
CA ASP A 91 12.54 -4.36 15.85
C ASP A 91 13.18 -3.04 15.42
N ALA A 92 14.18 -3.10 14.53
CA ALA A 92 14.82 -1.91 13.96
C ALA A 92 13.82 -1.09 13.11
N ALA A 93 13.07 -1.74 12.23
CA ALA A 93 12.09 -1.09 11.36
C ALA A 93 10.95 -0.42 12.16
N ALA A 94 10.51 -1.04 13.27
CA ALA A 94 9.46 -0.48 14.14
C ALA A 94 9.89 0.78 14.89
N SER A 95 11.20 1.00 15.06
CA SER A 95 11.73 2.21 15.68
C SER A 95 11.86 3.40 14.71
N ALA A 96 11.78 3.15 13.40
CA ALA A 96 11.87 4.16 12.37
C ALA A 96 10.49 4.72 12.00
N THR A 97 10.44 6.03 11.74
CA THR A 97 9.26 6.70 11.23
C THR A 97 9.02 6.36 9.75
N GLU A 98 7.77 6.51 9.27
CA GLU A 98 7.45 6.35 7.84
C GLU A 98 8.28 7.29 6.95
N ILE A 99 8.60 8.50 7.42
CA ILE A 99 9.45 9.45 6.71
C ILE A 99 10.88 8.92 6.58
N GLU A 100 11.45 8.36 7.64
CA GLU A 100 12.80 7.77 7.63
C GLU A 100 12.89 6.51 6.77
N ARG A 101 11.78 5.74 6.67
CA ARG A 101 11.69 4.55 5.81
C ARG A 101 11.58 4.89 4.32
N LEU A 102 10.97 6.03 4.00
CA LEU A 102 10.78 6.50 2.62
C LEU A 102 11.92 7.42 2.11
N SER A 103 12.92 7.72 2.96
CA SER A 103 14.06 8.55 2.57
C SER A 103 14.93 7.87 1.52
N GLU A 104 15.23 8.58 0.43
CA GLU A 104 16.09 8.11 -0.66
C GLU A 104 17.58 8.03 -0.26
N ASP A 105 18.01 8.83 0.73
CA ASP A 105 19.40 8.88 1.22
C ASP A 105 19.78 7.67 2.09
N ARG A 106 18.82 6.83 2.46
CA ARG A 106 19.04 5.69 3.34
C ARG A 106 19.58 4.50 2.55
N GLU A 107 20.60 3.85 3.13
CA GLU A 107 21.14 2.61 2.58
C GLU A 107 20.04 1.55 2.50
N LYS A 108 19.91 0.90 1.32
CA LYS A 108 18.90 -0.14 1.11
C LYS A 108 19.17 -1.29 2.09
N SER A 109 18.13 -1.69 2.81
CA SER A 109 18.23 -2.78 3.77
C SER A 109 17.10 -3.77 3.58
N GLY A 110 17.35 -5.03 3.91
CA GLY A 110 16.37 -6.10 3.78
C GLY A 110 16.92 -7.43 4.25
N VAL A 111 16.02 -8.37 4.54
CA VAL A 111 16.37 -9.71 5.03
C VAL A 111 15.60 -10.77 4.26
N PHE A 112 16.31 -11.79 3.80
CA PHE A 112 15.70 -12.95 3.15
C PHE A 112 14.93 -13.79 4.16
N THR A 113 13.69 -14.14 3.85
CA THR A 113 12.82 -14.91 4.76
C THR A 113 13.16 -16.41 4.82
N GLY A 114 13.93 -16.92 3.84
CA GLY A 114 14.11 -18.36 3.64
C GLY A 114 13.01 -19.00 2.79
N ALA A 115 11.95 -18.27 2.48
CA ALA A 115 10.84 -18.74 1.66
C ALA A 115 10.90 -18.21 0.22
N TYR A 116 10.16 -18.88 -0.66
CA TYR A 116 10.06 -18.56 -2.07
C TYR A 116 8.59 -18.43 -2.46
N ALA A 117 8.31 -17.51 -3.38
CA ALA A 117 7.04 -17.42 -4.08
C ALA A 117 7.15 -18.04 -5.48
N ILE A 118 6.05 -18.46 -6.06
CA ILE A 118 5.96 -18.98 -7.43
C ILE A 118 5.42 -17.85 -8.30
N ASN A 119 6.22 -17.40 -9.26
CA ASN A 119 5.78 -16.41 -10.23
C ASN A 119 4.72 -17.04 -11.17
N PRO A 120 3.48 -16.53 -11.20
CA PRO A 120 2.38 -17.22 -11.87
C PRO A 120 2.53 -17.27 -13.40
N VAL A 121 3.32 -16.35 -14.00
CA VAL A 121 3.43 -16.27 -15.47
C VAL A 121 4.49 -17.20 -16.07
N ASN A 122 5.47 -17.63 -15.27
CA ASN A 122 6.58 -18.48 -15.72
C ASN A 122 6.91 -19.66 -14.80
N GLN A 123 6.19 -19.80 -13.68
CA GLN A 123 6.34 -20.85 -12.66
C GLN A 123 7.72 -20.92 -12.00
N LYS A 124 8.56 -19.88 -12.15
CA LYS A 124 9.85 -19.79 -11.45
C LYS A 124 9.63 -19.52 -9.97
N GLN A 125 10.47 -20.14 -9.13
CA GLN A 125 10.55 -19.79 -7.71
C GLN A 125 11.43 -18.56 -7.54
N ILE A 126 10.89 -17.55 -6.85
CA ILE A 126 11.57 -16.28 -6.59
C ILE A 126 11.63 -16.04 -5.08
N PRO A 127 12.78 -15.61 -4.52
CA PRO A 127 12.94 -15.45 -3.07
C PRO A 127 12.03 -14.36 -2.51
N ILE A 128 11.55 -14.56 -1.29
CA ILE A 128 10.75 -13.58 -0.55
C ILE A 128 11.64 -12.87 0.47
N TRP A 129 11.69 -11.55 0.39
CA TRP A 129 12.42 -10.66 1.29
C TRP A 129 11.46 -9.82 2.12
N ILE A 130 11.95 -9.29 3.23
CA ILE A 130 11.34 -8.13 3.89
C ILE A 130 12.25 -6.92 3.72
N ALA A 131 11.65 -5.75 3.49
CA ALA A 131 12.38 -4.48 3.43
C ALA A 131 11.48 -3.35 3.93
N ASP A 132 12.07 -2.32 4.52
CA ASP A 132 11.32 -1.26 5.19
C ASP A 132 10.77 -0.20 4.23
N TYR A 133 11.26 -0.13 2.99
CA TYR A 133 10.68 0.72 1.94
C TYR A 133 9.30 0.23 1.46
N VAL A 134 8.91 -1.01 1.79
CA VAL A 134 7.55 -1.53 1.55
C VAL A 134 6.68 -1.25 2.77
N MET A 135 5.58 -0.54 2.56
CA MET A 135 4.69 -0.08 3.62
C MET A 135 3.42 -0.95 3.67
N ILE A 136 3.07 -1.45 4.86
CA ILE A 136 1.83 -2.22 5.08
C ILE A 136 0.56 -1.41 4.78
N SER A 137 0.65 -0.09 4.89
CA SER A 137 -0.42 0.88 4.62
C SER A 137 -0.58 1.24 3.15
N TYR A 138 0.24 0.67 2.25
CA TYR A 138 0.19 0.93 0.82
C TYR A 138 -0.01 -0.35 0.02
N GLY A 139 -1.03 -0.35 -0.84
CA GLY A 139 -1.41 -1.53 -1.62
C GLY A 139 -1.79 -2.71 -0.71
N THR A 140 -1.11 -3.84 -0.89
CA THR A 140 -1.29 -5.05 -0.09
C THR A 140 -0.21 -5.24 0.98
N GLY A 141 0.71 -4.28 1.14
CA GLY A 141 1.90 -4.44 1.97
C GLY A 141 2.92 -5.43 1.38
N ALA A 142 2.80 -5.74 0.09
CA ALA A 142 3.66 -6.62 -0.67
C ALA A 142 3.86 -6.07 -2.08
N ILE A 143 5.07 -6.24 -2.63
CA ILE A 143 5.38 -5.92 -4.03
C ILE A 143 6.08 -7.09 -4.69
N MET A 144 5.88 -7.21 -6.01
CA MET A 144 6.80 -7.94 -6.88
C MET A 144 7.92 -6.98 -7.26
N ALA A 145 9.16 -7.43 -7.21
CA ALA A 145 10.30 -6.60 -7.59
C ALA A 145 10.73 -6.94 -9.02
N VAL A 146 10.82 -5.92 -9.87
CA VAL A 146 11.27 -6.05 -11.27
C VAL A 146 12.49 -5.15 -11.46
N PRO A 147 13.70 -5.64 -11.12
CA PRO A 147 14.89 -4.79 -11.09
C PRO A 147 15.22 -4.14 -12.43
N TYR A 148 14.88 -4.79 -13.55
CA TYR A 148 15.11 -4.21 -14.86
C TYR A 148 14.25 -2.96 -15.11
N GLY A 149 13.04 -2.89 -14.53
CA GLY A 149 12.04 -1.87 -14.83
C GLY A 149 11.76 -0.86 -13.71
N ASP A 150 12.28 -1.05 -12.50
CA ASP A 150 12.15 -0.13 -11.37
C ASP A 150 13.53 0.12 -10.73
N GLN A 151 13.89 1.40 -10.60
CA GLN A 151 15.21 1.83 -10.08
C GLN A 151 15.47 1.38 -8.64
N ARG A 152 14.45 1.37 -7.77
CA ARG A 152 14.60 0.95 -6.38
C ARG A 152 14.85 -0.55 -6.29
N ASP A 153 14.14 -1.32 -7.11
CA ASP A 153 14.35 -2.77 -7.22
C ASP A 153 15.71 -3.09 -7.83
N PHE A 154 16.18 -2.28 -8.80
CA PHE A 154 17.52 -2.38 -9.38
C PHE A 154 18.61 -2.20 -8.33
N GLU A 155 18.55 -1.13 -7.56
CA GLU A 155 19.51 -0.84 -6.48
C GLU A 155 19.50 -1.94 -5.42
N PHE A 156 18.31 -2.40 -5.03
CA PHE A 156 18.17 -3.51 -4.09
C PHE A 156 18.78 -4.80 -4.65
N ALA A 157 18.49 -5.14 -5.91
CA ALA A 157 19.03 -6.30 -6.57
C ALA A 157 20.56 -6.24 -6.69
N ARG A 158 21.12 -5.08 -7.04
CA ARG A 158 22.58 -4.86 -7.09
C ARG A 158 23.22 -5.00 -5.71
N HIS A 159 22.60 -4.45 -4.67
CA HIS A 159 23.11 -4.51 -3.30
C HIS A 159 23.13 -5.96 -2.77
N PHE A 160 22.09 -6.75 -3.03
CA PHE A 160 21.94 -8.11 -2.51
C PHE A 160 22.36 -9.22 -3.49
N GLY A 161 22.83 -8.87 -4.69
CA GLY A 161 23.25 -9.83 -5.72
C GLY A 161 22.09 -10.68 -6.26
N LEU A 162 20.92 -10.08 -6.44
CA LEU A 162 19.73 -10.74 -6.97
C LEU A 162 19.69 -10.70 -8.50
N GLU A 163 18.98 -11.66 -9.10
CA GLU A 163 18.83 -11.77 -10.54
C GLU A 163 18.14 -10.54 -11.13
N ILE A 164 18.62 -10.06 -12.26
CA ILE A 164 17.99 -8.99 -13.05
C ILE A 164 17.71 -9.56 -14.45
N VAL A 165 16.44 -9.51 -14.87
CA VAL A 165 16.01 -10.05 -16.17
C VAL A 165 15.48 -8.92 -17.03
N ALA A 166 16.11 -8.70 -18.19
CA ALA A 166 15.63 -7.74 -19.18
C ALA A 166 14.31 -8.20 -19.80
N VAL A 167 13.28 -7.35 -19.70
CA VAL A 167 11.94 -7.63 -20.22
C VAL A 167 11.46 -6.66 -21.31
N VAL A 168 12.19 -5.58 -21.53
CA VAL A 168 11.92 -4.60 -22.58
C VAL A 168 13.22 -4.35 -23.33
N GLN A 169 13.22 -4.50 -24.64
CA GLN A 169 14.29 -3.98 -25.49
C GLN A 169 13.98 -2.52 -25.82
N PRO A 170 14.84 -1.55 -25.43
CA PRO A 170 14.63 -0.14 -25.73
C PRO A 170 14.49 0.13 -27.23
N ASP A 171 13.63 1.10 -27.59
CA ASP A 171 13.52 1.55 -28.98
C ASP A 171 14.85 2.12 -29.49
N GLY A 172 15.22 1.75 -30.72
CA GLY A 172 16.44 2.25 -31.37
C GLY A 172 17.74 1.59 -30.92
N VAL A 173 17.67 0.50 -30.13
CA VAL A 173 18.82 -0.31 -29.74
C VAL A 173 18.73 -1.68 -30.42
N ASP A 174 19.82 -2.12 -31.05
CA ASP A 174 19.86 -3.37 -31.83
C ASP A 174 19.85 -4.63 -30.95
N GLU A 175 20.38 -4.53 -29.72
CA GLU A 175 20.51 -5.64 -28.78
C GLU A 175 19.82 -5.34 -27.45
N ILE A 176 19.38 -6.40 -26.75
CA ILE A 176 18.79 -6.30 -25.42
C ILE A 176 19.89 -5.87 -24.43
N PRO A 177 19.69 -4.80 -23.64
CA PRO A 177 20.68 -4.37 -22.65
C PRO A 177 21.04 -5.51 -21.69
N VAL A 178 22.34 -5.74 -21.51
CA VAL A 178 22.86 -6.74 -20.58
C VAL A 178 22.75 -6.18 -19.15
N PRO A 179 21.94 -6.80 -18.26
CA PRO A 179 21.68 -6.23 -16.94
C PRO A 179 22.92 -5.95 -16.09
N ASP A 180 23.96 -6.78 -16.24
CA ASP A 180 25.22 -6.61 -15.51
C ASP A 180 25.99 -5.34 -15.90
N GLU A 181 25.77 -4.83 -17.11
CA GLU A 181 26.46 -3.65 -17.67
C GLU A 181 25.63 -2.37 -17.52
N MET A 182 24.41 -2.46 -17.00
CA MET A 182 23.54 -1.29 -16.81
C MET A 182 23.92 -0.52 -15.54
N ASP A 183 23.90 0.82 -15.64
CA ASP A 183 24.07 1.73 -14.51
C ASP A 183 22.75 2.01 -13.76
N GLU A 184 21.62 1.92 -14.47
CA GLU A 184 20.27 2.24 -13.98
C GLU A 184 19.20 1.33 -14.59
N ALA A 185 18.02 1.27 -13.97
CA ALA A 185 16.88 0.53 -14.49
C ALA A 185 16.31 1.17 -15.77
N TYR A 186 15.72 0.35 -16.65
CA TYR A 186 15.03 0.81 -17.85
C TYR A 186 13.52 0.68 -17.74
N ALA A 187 12.84 1.80 -17.50
CA ALA A 187 11.37 1.88 -17.42
C ALA A 187 10.69 2.42 -18.69
N GLY A 188 11.46 2.68 -19.76
CA GLY A 188 11.02 3.38 -20.97
C GLY A 188 10.22 2.55 -21.99
N PRO A 189 9.84 3.16 -23.13
CA PRO A 189 9.19 2.46 -24.23
C PRO A 189 10.12 1.46 -24.92
N GLY A 190 9.57 0.49 -25.62
CA GLY A 190 10.34 -0.53 -26.30
C GLY A 190 9.51 -1.71 -26.76
N THR A 191 10.18 -2.83 -27.02
CA THR A 191 9.55 -4.10 -27.40
C THR A 191 9.71 -5.11 -26.27
N MET A 192 8.63 -5.78 -25.88
CA MET A 192 8.68 -6.82 -24.86
C MET A 192 9.56 -7.99 -25.32
N VAL A 193 10.43 -8.45 -24.43
CA VAL A 193 11.35 -9.58 -24.62
C VAL A 193 11.38 -10.44 -23.36
N ASN A 194 11.80 -11.71 -23.47
CA ASN A 194 11.85 -12.66 -22.34
C ASN A 194 10.52 -12.75 -21.54
N SER A 195 9.41 -12.44 -22.20
CA SER A 195 8.07 -12.26 -21.64
C SER A 195 7.06 -13.26 -22.21
N GLY A 196 7.55 -14.35 -22.80
CA GLY A 196 6.73 -15.46 -23.28
C GLY A 196 5.71 -15.01 -24.33
N PRO A 197 4.40 -15.10 -24.06
CA PRO A 197 3.37 -14.70 -25.03
C PRO A 197 3.35 -13.20 -25.35
N LEU A 198 3.99 -12.36 -24.53
CA LEU A 198 4.11 -10.93 -24.79
C LEU A 198 5.29 -10.58 -25.69
N ASP A 199 6.19 -11.52 -26.02
CA ASP A 199 7.36 -11.25 -26.84
C ASP A 199 6.99 -10.61 -28.18
N GLY A 200 7.63 -9.50 -28.51
CA GLY A 200 7.38 -8.74 -29.73
C GLY A 200 6.24 -7.72 -29.65
N ILE A 201 5.49 -7.66 -28.54
CA ILE A 201 4.47 -6.63 -28.32
C ILE A 201 5.15 -5.31 -27.95
N ALA A 202 4.67 -4.20 -28.49
CA ALA A 202 5.19 -2.87 -28.21
C ALA A 202 4.70 -2.34 -26.84
N HIS A 203 5.64 -1.82 -26.05
CA HIS A 203 5.38 -0.96 -24.90
C HIS A 203 5.62 0.49 -25.33
N ASN A 204 4.55 1.27 -25.52
CA ASN A 204 4.61 2.64 -26.06
C ASN A 204 4.91 3.73 -25.01
N GLY A 205 5.17 3.37 -23.75
CA GLY A 205 5.43 4.32 -22.66
C GLY A 205 4.17 4.83 -21.96
N GLU A 206 2.98 4.47 -22.44
CA GLU A 206 1.70 4.84 -21.83
C GLU A 206 1.39 3.94 -20.61
N LYS A 207 0.50 4.43 -19.74
CA LYS A 207 0.01 3.70 -18.55
C LYS A 207 -1.32 3.00 -18.83
N GLY A 208 -1.60 1.95 -18.07
CA GLY A 208 -2.85 1.20 -18.17
C GLY A 208 -3.05 0.57 -19.56
N ARG A 209 -4.30 0.30 -19.93
CA ARG A 209 -4.64 -0.35 -21.21
C ARG A 209 -4.28 0.45 -22.47
N LYS A 210 -3.83 1.70 -22.34
CA LYS A 210 -3.30 2.50 -23.47
C LYS A 210 -1.97 1.94 -24.01
N SER A 211 -1.24 1.18 -23.20
CA SER A 211 -0.06 0.44 -23.64
C SER A 211 -0.46 -0.96 -24.10
N PRO A 212 -0.13 -1.37 -25.34
CA PRO A 212 -0.46 -2.71 -25.84
C PRO A 212 0.12 -3.82 -24.96
N ALA A 213 1.35 -3.66 -24.48
CA ALA A 213 2.00 -4.61 -23.57
C ALA A 213 1.25 -4.76 -22.24
N ILE A 214 0.83 -3.64 -21.62
CA ILE A 214 0.07 -3.67 -20.36
C ILE A 214 -1.31 -4.29 -20.58
N ALA A 215 -2.01 -3.91 -21.66
CA ALA A 215 -3.30 -4.50 -21.99
C ALA A 215 -3.21 -6.02 -22.20
N SER A 216 -2.23 -6.49 -22.97
CA SER A 216 -2.01 -7.92 -23.20
C SER A 216 -1.62 -8.68 -21.92
N ALA A 217 -0.88 -8.04 -21.01
CA ALA A 217 -0.56 -8.63 -19.71
C ALA A 217 -1.81 -8.82 -18.85
N ILE A 218 -2.68 -7.80 -18.79
CA ILE A 218 -3.94 -7.85 -18.04
C ILE A 218 -4.84 -8.96 -18.60
N ASP A 219 -5.03 -8.98 -19.93
CA ASP A 219 -5.83 -10.02 -20.59
C ASP A 219 -5.27 -11.43 -20.29
N TYR A 220 -3.95 -11.60 -20.36
CA TYR A 220 -3.28 -12.86 -20.03
C TYR A 220 -3.55 -13.33 -18.60
N LEU A 221 -3.54 -12.40 -17.63
CA LEU A 221 -3.78 -12.66 -16.22
C LEU A 221 -5.23 -13.09 -15.96
N GLU A 222 -6.19 -12.36 -16.53
CA GLU A 222 -7.63 -12.59 -16.37
C GLU A 222 -8.05 -13.92 -17.01
N GLU A 223 -7.58 -14.21 -18.22
CA GLU A 223 -7.86 -15.47 -18.93
C GLU A 223 -7.43 -16.71 -18.12
N ARG A 224 -6.39 -16.57 -17.28
CA ARG A 224 -5.83 -17.65 -16.47
C ARG A 224 -6.33 -17.64 -15.03
N GLY A 225 -7.09 -16.62 -14.62
CA GLY A 225 -7.55 -16.46 -13.25
C GLY A 225 -6.41 -16.30 -12.23
N ILE A 226 -5.27 -15.75 -12.66
CA ILE A 226 -4.08 -15.51 -11.82
C ILE A 226 -3.91 -14.03 -11.44
N GLY A 227 -4.79 -13.17 -11.94
CA GLY A 227 -4.88 -11.77 -11.61
C GLY A 227 -6.11 -11.12 -12.22
N GLU A 228 -6.35 -9.86 -11.84
CA GLU A 228 -7.48 -9.06 -12.31
C GLU A 228 -7.05 -7.60 -12.51
N GLU A 229 -7.66 -6.91 -13.47
CA GLU A 229 -7.50 -5.46 -13.60
C GLU A 229 -7.99 -4.75 -12.33
N THR A 230 -7.21 -3.78 -11.86
CA THR A 230 -7.55 -3.04 -10.64
C THR A 230 -7.13 -1.59 -10.76
N VAL A 231 -7.96 -0.71 -10.22
CA VAL A 231 -7.63 0.69 -9.99
C VAL A 231 -7.24 0.85 -8.52
N ASN A 232 -6.12 1.53 -8.27
CA ASN A 232 -5.65 1.84 -6.93
C ASN A 232 -5.46 3.36 -6.78
N TYR A 233 -5.61 3.85 -5.55
CA TYR A 233 -5.42 5.26 -5.23
C TYR A 233 -4.33 5.41 -4.18
N ARG A 234 -3.54 6.48 -4.28
CA ARG A 234 -2.63 6.88 -3.20
C ARG A 234 -3.41 7.49 -2.03
N LEU A 235 -4.58 8.07 -2.33
CA LEU A 235 -5.50 8.57 -1.33
C LEU A 235 -5.83 7.51 -0.29
N ARG A 236 -5.70 7.89 0.98
CA ARG A 236 -6.12 7.08 2.12
C ARG A 236 -7.41 7.65 2.70
N ASP A 237 -8.08 6.83 3.49
CA ASP A 237 -9.20 7.30 4.26
C ASP A 237 -8.83 8.36 5.28
N TRP A 238 -9.77 9.26 5.47
CA TRP A 238 -9.57 10.38 6.34
C TRP A 238 -9.71 9.95 7.79
N LEU A 239 -8.56 9.91 8.49
CA LEU A 239 -8.53 9.73 9.93
C LEU A 239 -9.03 11.02 10.60
N ILE A 240 -10.30 11.03 11.01
CA ILE A 240 -10.95 12.17 11.64
C ILE A 240 -10.85 12.19 13.17
N SER A 241 -10.50 11.06 13.79
CA SER A 241 -10.42 10.96 15.26
C SER A 241 -9.21 11.70 15.82
N ARG A 242 -9.40 12.49 16.88
CA ARG A 242 -8.33 13.20 17.58
C ARG A 242 -8.44 12.96 19.08
N GLN A 243 -7.32 12.56 19.70
CA GLN A 243 -7.20 12.43 21.16
C GLN A 243 -6.97 13.80 21.81
N ARG A 244 -7.84 14.77 21.50
CA ARG A 244 -7.78 16.16 21.98
C ARG A 244 -9.13 16.52 22.58
N TYR A 245 -9.13 17.48 23.50
CA TYR A 245 -10.38 17.98 24.10
C TYR A 245 -11.07 19.01 23.21
N TRP A 246 -10.32 19.95 22.63
CA TRP A 246 -10.91 21.07 21.88
C TRP A 246 -11.28 20.66 20.45
N GLY A 247 -12.46 20.07 20.30
CA GLY A 247 -13.05 19.67 19.03
C GLY A 247 -14.51 19.23 19.21
N SER A 248 -15.20 18.98 18.11
CA SER A 248 -16.58 18.48 18.15
C SER A 248 -16.59 17.02 18.64
N PRO A 249 -17.33 16.66 19.71
CA PRO A 249 -17.44 15.28 20.14
C PRO A 249 -17.96 14.36 19.03
N ILE A 250 -17.33 13.19 18.88
CA ILE A 250 -17.80 12.17 17.92
C ILE A 250 -19.09 11.54 18.51
N PRO A 251 -20.24 11.58 17.81
CA PRO A 251 -21.53 11.17 18.36
C PRO A 251 -21.72 9.65 18.29
N MET A 252 -20.81 8.89 18.92
CA MET A 252 -20.84 7.44 18.99
C MET A 252 -20.83 6.96 20.46
N ILE A 253 -21.46 5.82 20.70
CA ILE A 253 -21.58 5.15 22.00
C ILE A 253 -21.03 3.73 21.87
N HIS A 254 -20.14 3.36 22.78
CA HIS A 254 -19.58 2.02 22.96
C HIS A 254 -20.43 1.22 23.95
N ARG A 255 -21.03 0.13 23.48
CA ARG A 255 -21.83 -0.80 24.29
C ARG A 255 -20.94 -1.78 25.08
N GLN A 256 -21.52 -2.44 26.09
CA GLN A 256 -20.77 -3.41 26.93
C GLN A 256 -20.39 -4.70 26.20
N ASP A 257 -21.15 -5.08 25.18
CA ASP A 257 -20.89 -6.25 24.34
C ASP A 257 -19.76 -6.01 23.32
N GLY A 258 -19.20 -4.79 23.28
CA GLY A 258 -18.13 -4.39 22.39
C GLY A 258 -18.60 -3.82 21.04
N THR A 259 -19.91 -3.73 20.81
CA THR A 259 -20.47 -3.05 19.63
C THR A 259 -20.54 -1.54 19.83
N VAL A 260 -20.73 -0.80 18.73
CA VAL A 260 -20.78 0.67 18.72
C VAL A 260 -22.05 1.12 18.01
N GLU A 261 -22.71 2.16 18.52
CA GLU A 261 -23.91 2.76 17.94
C GLU A 261 -23.83 4.29 17.87
N PRO A 262 -24.55 4.94 16.95
CA PRO A 262 -24.63 6.40 16.93
C PRO A 262 -25.54 6.94 18.04
N VAL A 263 -25.25 8.15 18.49
CA VAL A 263 -26.16 8.92 19.34
C VAL A 263 -27.43 9.25 18.53
N PRO A 264 -28.65 9.10 19.10
CA PRO A 264 -29.88 9.46 18.39
C PRO A 264 -29.91 10.93 17.95
N ASP A 265 -30.48 11.22 16.78
CA ASP A 265 -30.59 12.59 16.25
C ASP A 265 -31.29 13.56 17.22
N SER A 266 -32.24 13.07 18.03
CA SER A 266 -32.95 13.85 19.06
C SER A 266 -32.06 14.32 20.20
N ASP A 267 -30.93 13.64 20.40
CA ASP A 267 -30.01 13.83 21.53
C ASP A 267 -28.75 14.59 21.09
N LEU A 268 -28.74 15.07 19.83
CA LEU A 268 -27.72 15.99 19.32
C LEU A 268 -28.06 17.45 19.69
N PRO A 269 -27.05 18.30 19.93
CA PRO A 269 -25.61 18.01 19.89
C PRO A 269 -25.11 17.28 21.14
N VAL A 270 -24.07 16.47 20.98
CA VAL A 270 -23.26 16.01 22.12
C VAL A 270 -22.40 17.19 22.58
N GLU A 271 -22.78 17.82 23.69
CA GLU A 271 -22.08 18.99 24.20
C GLU A 271 -20.73 18.63 24.81
N LEU A 272 -19.71 19.43 24.48
CA LEU A 272 -18.39 19.33 25.08
C LEU A 272 -18.45 19.91 26.52
N PRO A 273 -18.06 19.15 27.56
CA PRO A 273 -18.13 19.61 28.94
C PRO A 273 -17.09 20.70 29.22
N GLU A 274 -17.46 21.78 29.91
CA GLU A 274 -16.55 22.90 30.20
C GLU A 274 -15.59 22.62 31.38
N ASP A 275 -15.94 21.66 32.24
CA ASP A 275 -15.28 21.36 33.52
C ASP A 275 -14.32 20.15 33.43
N VAL A 276 -13.39 20.19 32.48
CA VAL A 276 -12.44 19.09 32.23
C VAL A 276 -11.03 19.38 32.76
N GLU A 277 -10.42 18.38 33.40
CA GLU A 277 -9.02 18.43 33.84
C GLU A 277 -8.05 17.94 32.74
N PHE A 278 -6.99 18.72 32.48
CA PHE A 278 -5.97 18.40 31.49
C PHE A 278 -4.80 17.65 32.12
N MET A 279 -4.67 16.36 31.81
CA MET A 279 -3.63 15.48 32.34
C MET A 279 -2.63 15.07 31.25
N PRO A 280 -1.31 15.01 31.53
CA PRO A 280 -0.27 14.69 30.54
C PRO A 280 -0.17 13.17 30.28
N THR A 281 -1.29 12.54 29.90
CA THR A 281 -1.39 11.08 29.74
C THR A 281 -1.31 10.62 28.28
N GLY A 282 -1.32 11.56 27.32
CA GLY A 282 -1.38 11.27 25.89
C GLY A 282 -2.77 10.79 25.40
N ARG A 283 -3.77 10.71 26.28
CA ARG A 283 -5.16 10.36 25.96
C ARG A 283 -6.05 11.59 26.00
N SER A 284 -7.23 11.50 25.38
CA SER A 284 -8.23 12.56 25.45
C SER A 284 -8.60 12.88 26.91
N PRO A 285 -8.65 14.17 27.30
CA PRO A 285 -9.12 14.57 28.63
C PRO A 285 -10.54 14.07 28.95
N LEU A 286 -11.39 13.89 27.93
CA LEU A 286 -12.75 13.38 28.06
C LEU A 286 -12.79 11.94 28.60
N THR A 287 -11.73 11.16 28.42
CA THR A 287 -11.61 9.79 28.97
C THR A 287 -11.69 9.76 30.49
N TYR A 288 -11.31 10.83 31.17
CA TYR A 288 -11.31 10.92 32.63
C TYR A 288 -12.55 11.64 33.20
N HIS A 289 -13.32 12.32 32.34
CA HIS A 289 -14.52 13.04 32.72
C HIS A 289 -15.72 12.09 32.82
N GLN A 290 -15.90 11.46 33.99
CA GLN A 290 -16.95 10.45 34.22
C GLN A 290 -18.39 10.89 33.86
N PRO A 291 -18.80 12.14 34.13
CA PRO A 291 -20.16 12.59 33.76
C PRO A 291 -20.40 12.63 32.25
N PHE A 292 -19.37 12.91 31.45
CA PHE A 292 -19.47 12.90 29.99
C PHE A 292 -19.34 11.47 29.45
N LEU A 293 -18.34 10.74 29.95
CA LEU A 293 -18.01 9.41 29.48
C LEU A 293 -19.16 8.42 29.67
N ASN A 294 -19.83 8.43 30.82
CA ASN A 294 -20.86 7.45 31.13
C ASN A 294 -22.21 7.87 30.53
N THR A 295 -22.84 6.96 29.80
CA THR A 295 -24.16 7.15 29.19
C THR A 295 -24.95 5.84 29.24
N VAL A 296 -26.12 5.80 28.60
CA VAL A 296 -26.84 4.55 28.30
C VAL A 296 -26.89 4.32 26.79
N ASP A 297 -26.99 3.05 26.39
CA ASP A 297 -27.26 2.67 25.01
C ASP A 297 -28.76 2.72 24.68
N SER A 298 -29.13 2.44 23.43
CA SER A 298 -30.52 2.43 22.97
C SER A 298 -31.43 1.44 23.72
N ASP A 299 -30.85 0.42 24.37
CA ASP A 299 -31.55 -0.60 25.15
C ASP A 299 -31.64 -0.21 26.64
N GLY A 300 -31.07 0.93 27.02
CA GLY A 300 -31.05 1.46 28.38
C GLY A 300 -29.96 0.86 29.27
N ASN A 301 -29.03 0.09 28.72
CA ASN A 301 -27.90 -0.48 29.47
C ASN A 301 -26.77 0.54 29.63
N PRO A 302 -25.94 0.44 30.68
CA PRO A 302 -24.81 1.36 30.85
C PRO A 302 -23.80 1.24 29.72
N ALA A 303 -23.43 2.36 29.11
CA ALA A 303 -22.55 2.45 27.96
C ALA A 303 -21.56 3.61 28.11
N ARG A 304 -20.62 3.77 27.17
CA ARG A 304 -19.60 4.83 27.20
C ARG A 304 -19.61 5.65 25.93
N ARG A 305 -19.57 6.98 26.03
CA ARG A 305 -19.40 7.85 24.85
C ARG A 305 -18.00 7.70 24.26
N GLU A 306 -17.89 7.92 22.95
CA GLU A 306 -16.59 8.20 22.32
C GLU A 306 -15.96 9.44 22.97
N THR A 307 -14.66 9.38 23.21
CA THR A 307 -13.89 10.42 23.90
C THR A 307 -12.95 11.17 23.00
N ASP A 308 -12.71 10.66 21.79
CA ASP A 308 -12.06 11.42 20.75
C ASP A 308 -13.01 12.47 20.15
N THR A 309 -12.42 13.56 19.69
CA THR A 309 -13.12 14.62 18.97
C THR A 309 -12.82 14.55 17.48
N MET A 310 -13.68 15.15 16.67
CA MET A 310 -13.44 15.30 15.24
C MET A 310 -12.28 16.25 14.97
N ASP A 311 -11.55 15.97 13.91
CA ASP A 311 -10.52 16.83 13.35
C ASP A 311 -11.10 18.17 12.89
N THR A 312 -10.30 19.23 13.00
CA THR A 312 -10.74 20.60 12.73
C THR A 312 -11.14 20.84 11.28
N PHE A 313 -10.66 20.04 10.31
CA PHE A 313 -11.10 20.18 8.92
C PHE A 313 -12.55 19.73 8.69
N MET A 314 -13.19 19.09 9.68
CA MET A 314 -14.61 18.72 9.62
C MET A 314 -15.55 19.89 9.95
N CYS A 315 -15.04 20.94 10.61
CA CYS A 315 -15.83 22.03 11.19
C CYS A 315 -15.73 23.34 10.40
#